data_AF-A0A938RCM2-F1
#
_entry.id   AF-A0A938RCM2-F1
#
_cell.length_a   1.000
_cell.length_b   1.000
_cell.length_c   1.000
_cell.angle_alpha   90.00
_cell.angle_beta   90.00
_cell.angle_gamma   90.00
#
_symmetry.space_group_name_H-M   'P 1'
#
loop_
_entity.id
_entity.type
_entity.pdbx_description
1 polymer ?
#
loop_
_entity_poly.entity_id
_entity_poly.type
_entity_poly.pdbx_seq_one_letter_code
_entity_poly.pdbx_strand_id
1 'polypeptide(L)'
;MRQVIVIVFLLSCSLAFAAQDVPVMIGSADPELDACLSLAEVSGLEHSHLSVRTGPGLQFNIVDSLANGQQVWVCDSAANGLWLGIVYSQLGTETDCGVPSPVKVPQKYAGPCRFGWVHSKWIRIIAG
;
A
#
# COMPACT_ATOMS: atom_id res chain seq x y z
N MET A 1 -22.29 4.52 -62.61
CA MET A 1 -21.65 3.36 -61.96
C MET A 1 -20.46 3.88 -61.15
N ARG A 2 -20.71 4.30 -59.90
CA ARG A 2 -20.41 3.59 -58.63
C ARG A 2 -18.98 3.88 -58.15
N GLN A 3 -18.86 5.00 -57.43
CA GLN A 3 -17.64 5.35 -56.69
C GLN A 3 -17.45 4.37 -55.53
N VAL A 4 -16.23 3.85 -55.40
CA VAL A 4 -15.82 2.97 -54.30
C VAL A 4 -15.32 3.88 -53.17
N ILE A 5 -16.14 4.04 -52.13
CA ILE A 5 -15.76 4.76 -50.91
C ILE A 5 -14.92 3.80 -50.06
N VAL A 6 -13.64 4.11 -49.90
CA VAL A 6 -12.73 3.40 -48.99
C VAL A 6 -12.95 3.96 -47.58
N ILE A 7 -13.72 3.25 -46.76
CA ILE A 7 -13.93 3.60 -45.35
C ILE A 7 -12.71 3.12 -44.57
N VAL A 8 -11.83 4.05 -44.19
CA VAL A 8 -10.74 3.79 -43.24
C VAL A 8 -11.34 3.79 -41.84
N PHE A 9 -11.59 2.61 -41.29
CA PHE A 9 -11.96 2.44 -39.89
C PHE A 9 -10.74 2.77 -39.00
N LEU A 10 -10.70 4.00 -38.48
CA LEU A 10 -9.81 4.39 -37.39
C LEU A 10 -10.27 3.67 -36.12
N LEU A 11 -9.71 2.48 -35.87
CA LEU A 11 -9.91 1.72 -34.64
C LEU A 11 -9.15 2.43 -33.50
N SER A 12 -9.82 3.39 -32.86
CA SER A 12 -9.31 4.07 -31.68
C SER A 12 -9.35 3.11 -30.48
N CYS A 13 -8.28 2.34 -30.28
CA CYS A 13 -8.09 1.52 -29.09
C CYS A 13 -7.73 2.43 -27.90
N SER A 14 -8.70 2.73 -27.04
CA SER A 14 -8.44 3.43 -25.78
C SER A 14 -7.71 2.49 -24.82
N LEU A 15 -6.39 2.66 -24.67
CA LEU A 15 -5.61 2.00 -23.63
C LEU A 15 -5.96 2.64 -22.28
N ALA A 16 -6.66 1.90 -21.42
CA ALA A 16 -6.79 2.27 -20.01
C ALA A 16 -5.43 2.06 -19.31
N PHE A 17 -4.81 3.13 -18.85
CA PHE A 17 -3.55 3.06 -18.10
C PHE A 17 -3.85 2.76 -16.63
N ALA A 18 -3.78 1.49 -16.25
CA ALA A 18 -3.81 1.10 -14.84
C ALA A 18 -2.47 1.45 -14.18
N ALA A 19 -2.50 2.02 -12.97
CA ALA A 19 -1.28 2.32 -12.23
C ALA A 19 -0.57 1.00 -11.84
N GLN A 20 0.74 0.93 -12.04
CA GLN A 20 1.55 -0.23 -11.67
C GLN A 20 1.76 -0.28 -10.16
N ASP A 21 1.59 -1.45 -9.56
CA ASP A 21 1.77 -1.67 -8.12
C ASP A 21 3.15 -1.20 -7.62
N VAL A 22 3.15 -0.53 -6.47
CA VAL A 22 4.33 0.01 -5.80
C VAL A 22 4.61 -0.86 -4.57
N PRO A 23 5.80 -1.48 -4.46
CA PRO A 23 6.12 -2.30 -3.31
C PRO A 23 6.24 -1.44 -2.04
N VAL A 24 5.89 -2.02 -0.90
CA VAL A 24 6.25 -1.46 0.41
C VAL A 24 7.70 -1.84 0.71
N MET A 25 8.54 -0.85 1.01
CA MET A 25 9.93 -1.08 1.38
C MET A 25 10.06 -1.21 2.91
N ILE A 26 11.01 -2.03 3.35
CA ILE A 26 11.38 -2.21 4.76
C ILE A 26 12.88 -1.99 4.94
N GLY A 27 13.30 -1.62 6.16
CA GLY A 27 14.71 -1.40 6.51
C GLY A 27 15.30 -0.13 5.89
N SER A 28 14.46 0.83 5.49
CA SER A 28 14.89 2.02 4.74
C SER A 28 15.58 3.10 5.59
N ALA A 29 15.47 3.04 6.92
CA ALA A 29 15.93 4.11 7.80
C ALA A 29 17.37 3.92 8.28
N ASP A 30 17.63 2.83 9.00
CA ASP A 30 18.95 2.47 9.54
C ASP A 30 19.04 0.94 9.68
N PRO A 31 20.19 0.32 9.35
CA PRO A 31 20.36 -1.15 9.35
C PRO A 31 20.33 -1.79 10.74
N GLU A 32 20.44 -1.03 11.83
CA GLU A 32 20.39 -1.53 13.22
C GLU A 32 19.02 -1.27 13.88
N LEU A 33 18.14 -0.51 13.24
CA LEU A 33 16.77 -0.29 13.69
C LEU A 33 15.81 -1.35 13.13
N ASP A 34 14.63 -1.45 13.74
CA ASP A 34 13.55 -2.29 13.25
C ASP A 34 13.24 -2.00 11.78
N ALA A 35 12.96 -3.06 11.01
CA ALA A 35 12.67 -2.93 9.58
C ALA A 35 11.47 -2.01 9.30
N CYS A 36 10.52 -1.94 10.24
CA CYS A 36 9.46 -0.95 10.25
C CYS A 36 9.51 -0.15 11.55
N LEU A 37 9.59 1.17 11.45
CA LEU A 37 9.97 2.06 12.56
C LEU A 37 8.90 2.27 13.61
N SER A 38 7.65 1.90 13.33
CA SER A 38 6.56 2.25 14.25
C SER A 38 5.46 1.22 14.21
N LEU A 39 4.90 0.94 15.39
CA LEU A 39 3.60 0.30 15.54
C LEU A 39 2.53 1.39 15.57
N ALA A 40 1.47 1.18 14.83
CA ALA A 40 0.36 2.11 14.72
C ALA A 40 -0.98 1.38 14.77
N GLU A 41 -2.05 2.16 14.90
CA GLU A 41 -3.41 1.68 14.88
C GLU A 41 -4.25 2.51 13.92
N VAL A 42 -5.14 1.85 13.19
CA VAL A 42 -6.17 2.52 12.39
C VAL A 42 -7.17 3.19 13.32
N SER A 43 -7.39 4.49 13.15
CA SER A 43 -8.29 5.26 14.01
C SER A 43 -8.98 6.41 13.28
N GLY A 44 -10.09 6.89 13.85
CA GLY A 44 -10.84 8.04 13.37
C GLY A 44 -11.85 7.73 12.25
N LEU A 45 -12.01 6.48 11.84
CA LEU A 45 -13.07 6.08 10.90
C LEU A 45 -14.44 6.22 11.58
N GLU A 46 -15.44 6.75 10.89
CA GLU A 46 -16.78 6.91 11.46
C GLU A 46 -17.68 5.71 11.12
N HIS A 47 -18.02 5.56 9.84
CA HIS A 47 -18.89 4.48 9.34
C HIS A 47 -18.26 3.80 8.11
N SER A 48 -16.93 3.74 8.08
CA SER A 48 -16.17 3.29 6.92
C SER A 48 -15.00 2.38 7.31
N HIS A 49 -14.27 1.93 6.30
CA HIS A 49 -13.02 1.20 6.41
C HIS A 49 -11.90 2.02 5.74
N LEU A 50 -10.67 1.78 6.17
CA LEU A 50 -9.47 2.28 5.53
C LEU A 50 -9.07 1.33 4.40
N SER A 51 -9.13 1.78 3.16
CA SER A 51 -8.67 0.98 2.02
C SER A 51 -7.16 0.82 2.01
N VAL A 52 -6.69 -0.42 1.87
CA VAL A 52 -5.29 -0.75 1.59
C VAL A 52 -5.13 -0.88 0.08
N ARG A 53 -4.16 -0.18 -0.48
CA ARG A 53 -3.95 -0.07 -1.93
C ARG A 53 -2.64 -0.65 -2.38
N THR A 54 -2.54 -0.99 -3.66
CA THR A 54 -1.29 -1.46 -4.27
C THR A 54 -0.25 -0.37 -4.45
N GLY A 55 -0.57 0.91 -4.21
CA GLY A 55 0.36 2.02 -4.31
C GLY A 55 -0.17 3.30 -3.65
N PRO A 56 0.68 4.33 -3.52
CA PRO A 56 0.36 5.58 -2.82
C PRO A 56 -0.51 6.51 -3.67
N GLY A 57 -1.83 6.32 -3.63
CA GLY A 57 -2.78 7.17 -4.35
C GLY A 57 -4.13 6.53 -4.61
N LEU A 58 -5.11 7.35 -4.98
CA LEU A 58 -6.48 6.87 -5.27
C LEU A 58 -6.59 6.12 -6.61
N GLN A 59 -5.61 6.28 -7.50
CA GLN A 59 -5.52 5.60 -8.79
C GLN A 59 -5.04 4.14 -8.68
N PHE A 60 -4.51 3.72 -7.53
CA PHE A 60 -4.06 2.35 -7.30
C PHE A 60 -5.20 1.46 -6.82
N ASN A 61 -5.15 0.19 -7.20
CA ASN A 61 -6.19 -0.78 -6.86
C ASN A 61 -6.28 -1.00 -5.35
N ILE A 62 -7.49 -1.24 -4.86
CA ILE A 62 -7.74 -1.64 -3.47
C ILE A 62 -7.54 -3.16 -3.38
N VAL A 63 -6.76 -3.60 -2.40
CA VAL A 63 -6.46 -5.03 -2.16
C VAL A 63 -6.95 -5.54 -0.81
N ASP A 64 -7.22 -4.64 0.13
CA ASP A 64 -7.78 -5.00 1.44
C ASP A 64 -8.47 -3.78 2.09
N SER A 65 -9.07 -3.98 3.25
CA SER A 65 -9.71 -2.96 4.06
C SER A 65 -9.44 -3.18 5.55
N LEU A 66 -9.17 -2.10 6.27
CA LEU A 66 -8.93 -2.12 7.72
C LEU A 66 -10.01 -1.34 8.48
N ALA A 67 -10.43 -1.87 9.61
CA ALA A 67 -11.33 -1.23 10.57
C ALA A 67 -10.56 -0.47 11.66
N ASN A 68 -11.24 0.42 12.38
CA ASN A 68 -10.69 1.05 13.58
C ASN A 68 -10.19 -0.02 14.57
N GLY A 69 -9.09 0.27 15.27
CA GLY A 69 -8.49 -0.63 16.25
C GLY A 69 -7.51 -1.64 15.66
N GLN A 70 -7.49 -1.83 14.33
CA GLN A 70 -6.51 -2.74 13.73
C GLN A 70 -5.10 -2.16 13.80
N GLN A 71 -4.17 -2.97 14.32
CA GLN A 71 -2.76 -2.63 14.41
C GLN A 71 -2.03 -2.90 13.10
N VAL A 72 -1.08 -2.03 12.78
CA VAL A 72 -0.23 -2.10 11.59
C VAL A 72 1.18 -1.64 11.94
N TRP A 73 2.18 -2.16 11.26
CA TRP A 73 3.53 -1.61 11.27
C TRP A 73 3.68 -0.60 10.13
N VAL A 74 4.23 0.57 10.43
CA VAL A 74 4.54 1.61 9.44
C VAL A 74 5.99 1.43 8.99
N CYS A 75 6.18 1.13 7.72
CA CYS A 75 7.45 0.68 7.15
C CYS A 75 8.04 1.67 6.14
N ASP A 76 7.15 2.36 5.43
CA ASP A 76 7.50 3.21 4.31
C ASP A 76 6.61 4.46 4.27
N SER A 77 7.05 5.47 3.55
CA SER A 77 6.30 6.70 3.33
C SER A 77 6.53 7.20 1.92
N ALA A 78 5.43 7.52 1.22
CA ALA A 78 5.52 8.16 -0.08
C ALA A 78 6.16 9.54 0.07
N ALA A 79 6.76 10.06 -1.01
CA ALA A 79 7.47 11.34 -0.99
C ALA A 79 6.61 12.53 -0.51
N ASN A 80 5.28 12.44 -0.64
CA ASN A 80 4.35 13.47 -0.18
C ASN A 80 3.90 13.32 1.29
N GLY A 81 4.26 12.23 1.98
CA GLY A 81 3.86 11.93 3.36
C GLY A 81 2.36 11.65 3.57
N LEU A 82 1.55 11.67 2.50
CA LEU A 82 0.11 11.41 2.58
C LEU A 82 -0.21 9.91 2.59
N TRP A 83 0.74 9.09 2.16
CA TRP A 83 0.57 7.64 2.04
C TRP A 83 1.68 6.92 2.76
N LEU A 84 1.29 5.96 3.59
CA LEU A 84 2.19 5.11 4.36
C LEU A 84 2.16 3.70 3.79
N GLY A 85 3.33 3.11 3.61
CA GLY A 85 3.47 1.68 3.35
C GLY A 85 3.42 0.94 4.68
N ILE A 86 2.47 0.01 4.79
CA ILE A 86 2.22 -0.74 6.02
C ILE A 86 2.37 -2.24 5.81
N VAL A 87 2.71 -2.94 6.89
CA VAL A 87 2.64 -4.40 7.02
C VAL A 87 1.69 -4.72 8.17
N TYR A 88 0.90 -5.79 8.06
CA TYR A 88 -0.08 -6.17 9.08
C TYR A 88 -0.48 -7.65 9.00
N SER A 89 -0.75 -8.25 10.16
CA SER A 89 -1.17 -9.65 10.24
C SER A 89 -2.61 -9.85 9.73
N GLN A 90 -3.02 -11.11 9.57
CA GLN A 90 -4.43 -11.41 9.38
C GLN A 90 -5.24 -11.08 10.62
N LEU A 91 -6.42 -10.49 10.41
CA LEU A 91 -7.31 -10.17 11.51
C LEU A 91 -7.59 -11.44 12.32
N GLY A 92 -7.36 -11.36 13.63
CA GLY A 92 -7.49 -12.50 14.54
C GLY A 92 -6.31 -13.47 14.54
N THR A 93 -5.16 -13.09 13.97
CA THR A 93 -3.92 -13.89 13.99
C THR A 93 -2.75 -13.13 14.59
N GLU A 94 -1.86 -13.86 15.28
CA GLU A 94 -0.58 -13.37 15.80
C GLU A 94 0.58 -13.86 14.94
N THR A 95 0.49 -13.65 13.63
CA THR A 95 1.59 -14.00 12.72
C THR A 95 2.76 -13.04 12.94
N ASP A 96 3.94 -13.57 13.23
CA ASP A 96 5.18 -12.80 13.19
C ASP A 96 5.48 -12.36 11.75
N CYS A 97 5.43 -11.05 11.52
CA CYS A 97 5.65 -10.46 10.21
C CYS A 97 7.13 -10.23 9.88
N GLY A 98 8.05 -10.45 10.83
CA GLY A 98 9.49 -10.27 10.64
C GLY A 98 9.93 -8.81 10.46
N VAL A 99 9.11 -7.86 10.94
CA VAL A 99 9.35 -6.42 10.83
C VAL A 99 9.74 -5.70 12.14
N PRO A 100 9.48 -6.24 13.34
CA PRO A 100 10.05 -5.73 14.60
C PRO A 100 11.51 -6.17 14.83
N SER A 101 12.27 -6.36 13.76
CA SER A 101 13.68 -6.74 13.82
C SER A 101 14.44 -6.12 12.65
N PRO A 102 15.76 -5.86 12.79
CA PRO A 102 16.50 -5.17 11.76
C PRO A 102 16.62 -5.93 10.44
N VAL A 103 16.52 -5.18 9.34
CA VAL A 103 16.79 -5.64 7.98
C VAL A 103 17.90 -4.77 7.41
N LYS A 104 19.10 -5.36 7.26
CA LYS A 104 20.34 -4.64 6.95
C LYS A 104 20.37 -3.94 5.60
N VAL A 105 19.60 -4.45 4.63
CA VAL A 105 19.57 -3.92 3.27
C VAL A 105 18.13 -3.56 2.95
N PRO A 106 17.83 -2.30 2.62
CA PRO A 106 16.49 -1.90 2.21
C PRO A 106 15.97 -2.80 1.10
N GLN A 107 14.78 -3.37 1.30
CA GLN A 107 14.21 -4.34 0.37
C GLN A 107 12.68 -4.29 0.37
N LYS A 108 12.07 -4.88 -0.67
CA LYS A 108 10.61 -5.04 -0.75
C LYS A 108 10.17 -6.02 0.32
N TYR A 109 9.04 -5.75 0.98
CA TYR A 109 8.45 -6.73 1.87
C TYR A 109 8.04 -7.99 1.09
N ALA A 110 8.50 -9.15 1.55
CA ALA A 110 8.19 -10.46 0.98
C ALA A 110 7.86 -11.50 2.06
N GLY A 111 7.53 -11.02 3.27
CA GLY A 111 7.20 -11.87 4.42
C GLY A 111 5.77 -12.42 4.37
N PRO A 112 5.35 -13.15 5.42
CA PRO A 112 4.08 -13.90 5.43
C PRO A 112 2.84 -13.03 5.64
N CYS A 113 3.00 -11.76 6.02
CA CYS A 113 1.89 -10.88 6.34
C CYS A 113 1.36 -10.11 5.12
N ARG A 114 0.20 -9.46 5.29
CA ARG A 114 -0.34 -8.56 4.27
C ARG A 114 0.36 -7.21 4.34
N PHE A 115 0.33 -6.49 3.23
CA PHE A 115 0.98 -5.19 3.10
C PHE A 115 0.29 -4.34 2.03
N GLY A 116 0.57 -3.05 2.05
CA GLY A 116 0.12 -2.12 1.03
C GLY A 116 0.17 -0.68 1.51
N TRP A 117 -0.54 0.20 0.81
CA TRP A 117 -0.50 1.64 1.02
C TRP A 117 -1.82 2.16 1.58
N VAL A 118 -1.73 2.99 2.62
CA VAL A 118 -2.89 3.61 3.28
C VAL A 118 -2.69 5.11 3.45
N HIS A 119 -3.79 5.85 3.51
CA HIS A 119 -3.73 7.29 3.74
C HIS A 119 -3.36 7.61 5.19
N SER A 120 -2.35 8.45 5.40
CA SER A 120 -1.73 8.70 6.71
C SER A 120 -2.67 9.30 7.75
N LYS A 121 -3.66 10.10 7.32
CA LYS A 121 -4.72 10.68 8.18
C LYS A 121 -5.37 9.69 9.15
N TRP A 122 -5.49 8.42 8.77
CA TRP A 122 -6.22 7.40 9.56
C TRP A 122 -5.29 6.52 10.38
N ILE A 123 -4.00 6.85 10.45
CA ILE A 123 -2.98 6.09 11.16
C ILE A 123 -2.52 6.90 12.37
N ARG A 124 -2.65 6.31 13.56
CA ARG A 124 -2.15 6.86 14.81
C ARG A 124 -1.00 6.01 15.32
N ILE A 125 0.19 6.59 15.42
CA ILE A 125 1.36 5.92 15.99
C ILE A 125 1.12 5.64 17.47
N ILE A 126 1.47 4.43 17.91
CA ILE A 126 1.32 3.98 19.30
C ILE A 126 2.63 3.54 19.94
N ALA A 127 3.63 3.13 19.14
CA ALA A 127 5.00 2.87 19.58
C ALA A 127 6.01 3.09 18.45
N GLY A 128 7.27 3.31 18.83
CA GLY A 128 8.43 3.46 17.95
C GLY A 128 9.72 3.45 18.75
#